data_AF-A0A3M1MPU9-F1
#
_entry.id   AF-A0A3M1MPU9-F1
#
_cell.length_a   1.000
_cell.length_b   1.000
_cell.length_c   1.000
_cell.angle_alpha   90.00
_cell.angle_beta   90.00
_cell.angle_gamma   90.00
#
_symmetry.space_group_name_H-M   'P 1'
#
loop_
_entity.id
_entity.type
_entity.pdbx_description
1 polymer ?
#
loop_
_entity_poly.entity_id
_entity_poly.type
_entity_poly.pdbx_seq_one_letter_code
_entity_poly.pdbx_strand_id
1 'polypeptide(L)'
;WYQQYPIAVVARAESGITTPADLKGHTIGLPGLFGATYVGLRALLAQAGLHEADVTLQAIGFNQVEAFSSGQQDVVVGYLNNEPVQLAAQGFDLTVFRVADYVSLASNGLVTNEQTIAENPDLVRRMVKAVLRGLNYTLTYPDEAYEISKDYVETLAQADEGVQREVLRTSMDAWRADPLGRIDPAAWENMQQVLLDMGMLSAPLDLSQAYDDSFLP
;
A
#
# COMPACT_ATOMS: atom_id res chain seq x y z
N TRP A 1 7.75 -7.74 0.87
CA TRP A 1 8.94 -6.91 0.61
C TRP A 1 8.69 -5.47 1.04
N TYR A 2 7.49 -4.93 0.83
CA TYR A 2 7.08 -3.72 1.55
C TYR A 2 7.15 -3.97 3.07
N GLN A 3 7.64 -2.96 3.78
CA GLN A 3 7.86 -2.94 5.22
C GLN A 3 6.85 -2.04 5.94
N GLN A 4 6.21 -1.16 5.18
CA GLN A 4 5.08 -0.36 5.60
C GLN A 4 3.87 -0.70 4.72
N TYR A 5 2.68 -0.64 5.29
CA TYR A 5 1.44 -0.80 4.53
C TYR A 5 1.25 0.44 3.64
N PRO A 6 1.22 0.30 2.30
CA PRO A 6 1.45 1.42 1.39
C PRO A 6 0.19 2.23 1.10
N ILE A 7 -0.84 2.14 1.93
CA ILE A 7 -2.11 2.79 1.69
C ILE A 7 -2.16 4.14 2.39
N ALA A 8 -2.73 5.12 1.69
CA ALA A 8 -3.01 6.44 2.22
C ALA A 8 -4.45 6.86 1.93
N VAL A 9 -5.02 7.61 2.87
CA VAL A 9 -6.25 8.39 2.65
C VAL A 9 -5.82 9.83 2.40
N VAL A 10 -6.23 10.38 1.27
CA VAL A 10 -5.85 11.71 0.80
C VAL A 10 -7.09 12.58 0.79
N ALA A 11 -7.04 13.71 1.49
CA ALA A 11 -8.08 14.71 1.50
C ALA A 11 -7.55 16.05 0.98
N ARG A 12 -8.43 16.88 0.41
CA ARG A 12 -8.11 18.28 0.14
C ARG A 12 -7.80 19.00 1.45
N ALA A 13 -6.74 19.80 1.51
CA ALA A 13 -6.42 20.56 2.72
C ALA A 13 -7.56 21.52 3.13
N GLU A 14 -8.25 22.10 2.15
CA GLU A 14 -9.40 23.00 2.35
C GLU A 14 -10.68 22.31 2.85
N SER A 15 -10.74 20.97 2.86
CA SER A 15 -11.90 20.22 3.37
C SER A 15 -12.07 20.31 4.90
N GLY A 16 -11.06 20.83 5.61
CA GLY A 16 -11.05 20.89 7.08
C GLY A 16 -10.73 19.56 7.77
N ILE A 17 -10.47 18.50 7.00
CA ILE A 17 -10.07 17.19 7.51
C ILE A 17 -8.60 17.25 7.89
N THR A 18 -8.32 17.22 9.20
CA THR A 18 -6.96 17.33 9.74
C THR A 18 -6.53 16.12 10.56
N THR A 19 -7.48 15.30 10.97
CA THR A 19 -7.29 14.02 11.65
C THR A 19 -8.16 12.94 11.02
N PRO A 20 -7.84 11.64 11.18
CA PRO A 20 -8.70 10.57 10.70
C PRO A 20 -10.13 10.58 11.27
N ALA A 21 -10.34 11.13 12.47
CA ALA A 21 -11.67 11.25 13.06
C ALA A 21 -12.58 12.23 12.30
N ASP A 22 -11.97 13.21 11.62
CA ASP A 22 -12.69 14.20 10.79
C ASP A 22 -13.26 13.57 9.52
N LEU A 23 -12.91 12.32 9.18
CA LEU A 23 -13.51 11.60 8.05
C LEU A 23 -15.00 11.30 8.25
N LYS A 24 -15.50 11.39 9.49
CA LYS A 24 -16.90 11.12 9.82
C LYS A 24 -17.85 11.98 8.99
N GLY A 25 -18.80 11.33 8.32
CA GLY A 25 -19.82 11.95 7.48
C GLY A 25 -19.35 12.29 6.07
N HIS A 26 -18.08 12.10 5.73
CA HIS A 26 -17.57 12.37 4.38
C HIS A 26 -17.79 11.18 3.43
N THR A 27 -17.86 11.52 2.14
CA THR A 27 -17.78 10.54 1.04
C THR A 27 -16.33 10.29 0.69
N ILE A 28 -15.96 9.02 0.56
CA ILE A 28 -14.59 8.59 0.29
C ILE A 28 -14.56 7.73 -0.98
N GLY A 29 -13.84 8.22 -1.99
CA GLY A 29 -13.60 7.49 -3.23
C GLY A 29 -12.49 6.44 -3.08
N LEU A 30 -12.74 5.22 -3.52
CA LEU A 30 -11.76 4.13 -3.51
C LEU A 30 -11.97 3.20 -4.72
N PRO A 31 -10.98 2.35 -5.11
CA PRO A 31 -11.15 1.53 -6.30
C PRO A 31 -12.31 0.55 -6.20
N GLY A 32 -12.55 0.01 -5.00
CA GLY A 32 -13.69 -0.81 -4.67
C GLY A 32 -13.65 -1.27 -3.22
N LEU A 33 -14.71 -1.97 -2.78
CA LEU A 33 -14.84 -2.52 -1.43
C LEU A 33 -14.08 -3.85 -1.29
N PHE A 34 -12.84 -3.87 -1.78
CA PHE A 34 -11.95 -5.03 -1.78
C PHE A 34 -10.49 -4.61 -1.82
N GLY A 35 -9.59 -5.56 -1.56
CA GLY A 35 -8.15 -5.35 -1.69
C GLY A 35 -7.56 -4.38 -0.67
N ALA A 36 -6.31 -3.99 -0.93
CA ALA A 36 -5.48 -3.33 0.07
C ALA A 36 -6.02 -1.95 0.50
N THR A 37 -6.55 -1.16 -0.44
CA THR A 37 -7.10 0.18 -0.16
C THR A 37 -8.31 0.12 0.77
N TYR A 38 -9.23 -0.81 0.53
CA TYR A 38 -10.40 -0.99 1.39
C TYR A 38 -10.01 -1.46 2.80
N VAL A 39 -9.13 -2.46 2.90
CA VAL A 39 -8.61 -2.94 4.19
C VAL A 39 -7.88 -1.83 4.94
N GLY A 40 -7.04 -1.06 4.25
CA GLY A 40 -6.29 0.05 4.84
C GLY A 40 -7.20 1.18 5.35
N LEU A 41 -8.24 1.54 4.58
CA LEU A 41 -9.24 2.51 5.01
C LEU A 41 -9.98 2.03 6.26
N ARG A 42 -10.43 0.77 6.26
CA ARG A 42 -11.15 0.18 7.40
C ARG A 42 -10.31 0.17 8.66
N ALA A 43 -9.03 -0.17 8.55
CA ALA A 43 -8.09 -0.13 9.67
C ALA A 43 -7.88 1.30 10.19
N LEU A 44 -7.74 2.29 9.29
CA LEU A 44 -7.59 3.70 9.68
C LEU A 44 -8.85 4.24 10.40
N LEU A 45 -10.04 3.93 9.88
CA LEU A 45 -11.31 4.31 10.52
C LEU A 45 -11.41 3.71 11.93
N ALA A 46 -11.07 2.43 12.10
CA ALA A 46 -11.10 1.78 13.41
C ALA A 46 -10.15 2.46 14.42
N GLN A 47 -8.93 2.82 13.99
CA GLN A 47 -7.99 3.58 14.84
C GLN A 47 -8.52 4.98 15.22
N ALA A 48 -9.37 5.56 14.38
CA ALA A 48 -10.06 6.82 14.65
C ALA A 48 -11.33 6.66 15.52
N GLY A 49 -11.69 5.45 15.92
CA GLY A 49 -12.95 5.15 16.62
C GLY A 49 -14.19 5.27 15.73
N LEU A 50 -14.02 5.17 14.40
CA LEU A 50 -15.09 5.22 13.41
C LEU A 50 -15.40 3.83 12.86
N HIS A 51 -16.64 3.64 12.44
CA HIS A 51 -17.09 2.46 11.71
C HIS A 51 -17.30 2.81 10.23
N GLU A 52 -17.41 1.80 9.36
CA GLU A 52 -17.75 2.04 7.96
C GLU A 52 -19.06 2.83 7.79
N ALA A 53 -20.04 2.58 8.67
CA ALA A 53 -21.32 3.30 8.66
C ALA A 53 -21.20 4.79 9.06
N ASP A 54 -20.07 5.23 9.61
CA ASP A 54 -19.81 6.64 9.90
C ASP A 54 -19.36 7.42 8.65
N VAL A 55 -19.11 6.75 7.51
CA VAL A 55 -18.67 7.37 6.24
C VAL A 55 -19.48 6.85 5.05
N THR A 56 -19.41 7.51 3.90
CA THR A 56 -19.99 6.99 2.65
C THR A 56 -18.88 6.51 1.73
N LEU A 57 -18.82 5.21 1.44
CA LEU A 57 -17.81 4.66 0.53
C LEU A 57 -18.33 4.63 -0.91
N GLN A 58 -17.55 5.15 -1.84
CA GLN A 58 -17.88 5.15 -3.25
C GLN A 58 -16.82 4.42 -4.08
N ALA A 59 -17.20 3.26 -4.64
CA ALA A 59 -16.37 2.54 -5.59
C ALA A 59 -16.29 3.32 -6.91
N ILE A 60 -15.12 3.88 -7.21
CA ILE A 60 -14.88 4.72 -8.40
C ILE A 60 -13.91 4.07 -9.41
N GLY A 61 -13.50 2.82 -9.17
CA GLY A 61 -12.45 2.19 -9.97
C GLY A 61 -11.10 2.89 -9.80
N PHE A 62 -10.20 2.72 -10.76
CA PHE A 62 -8.81 3.20 -10.67
C PHE A 62 -8.65 4.68 -11.10
N ASN A 63 -9.66 5.51 -10.83
CA ASN A 63 -9.75 6.91 -11.29
C ASN A 63 -9.55 7.92 -10.15
N GLN A 64 -8.90 7.55 -9.04
CA GLN A 64 -8.80 8.39 -7.84
C GLN A 64 -8.19 9.77 -8.11
N VAL A 65 -7.11 9.84 -8.89
CA VAL A 65 -6.47 11.11 -9.24
C VAL A 65 -7.43 11.98 -10.05
N GLU A 66 -8.09 11.43 -11.07
CA GLU A 66 -9.03 12.16 -11.91
C GLU A 66 -10.27 12.62 -11.12
N ALA A 67 -10.88 11.73 -10.34
CA ALA A 67 -12.05 12.02 -9.51
C ALA A 67 -11.74 13.09 -8.46
N PHE A 68 -10.55 13.04 -7.86
CA PHE A 68 -10.09 14.08 -6.96
C PHE A 68 -9.88 15.40 -7.71
N SER A 69 -9.06 15.42 -8.76
CA SER A 69 -8.70 16.64 -9.49
C SER A 69 -9.88 17.35 -10.15
N SER A 70 -10.91 16.61 -10.58
CA SER A 70 -12.15 17.16 -11.15
C SER A 70 -13.14 17.69 -10.09
N GLY A 71 -12.86 17.50 -8.80
CA GLY A 71 -13.75 17.87 -7.70
C GLY A 71 -14.93 16.91 -7.51
N GLN A 72 -14.89 15.73 -8.14
CA GLN A 72 -15.90 14.69 -7.90
C GLN A 72 -15.72 14.03 -6.52
N GLN A 73 -14.50 14.00 -5.99
CA GLN A 73 -14.17 13.49 -4.67
C GLN A 73 -13.26 14.47 -3.92
N ASP A 74 -13.61 14.76 -2.68
CA ASP A 74 -12.74 15.55 -1.79
C ASP A 74 -11.78 14.67 -0.99
N VAL A 75 -12.10 13.37 -0.89
CA VAL A 75 -11.32 12.36 -0.17
C VAL A 75 -11.20 11.11 -1.03
N VAL A 76 -9.99 10.61 -1.23
CA VAL A 76 -9.73 9.36 -1.95
C VAL A 76 -8.77 8.44 -1.20
N VAL A 77 -8.84 7.14 -1.48
CA VAL A 77 -7.91 6.14 -0.95
C VAL A 77 -7.07 5.57 -2.07
N GLY A 78 -5.76 5.62 -1.87
CA GLY A 78 -4.77 5.21 -2.85
C GLY A 78 -3.51 4.62 -2.23
N TYR A 79 -2.59 4.30 -3.11
CA TYR A 79 -1.22 3.99 -2.76
C TYR A 79 -0.46 5.27 -2.47
N LEU A 80 0.16 5.32 -1.31
CA LEU A 80 0.93 6.45 -0.81
C LEU A 80 2.01 6.93 -1.78
N ASN A 81 2.61 6.00 -2.53
CA ASN A 81 3.64 6.32 -3.51
C ASN A 81 3.08 6.85 -4.83
N ASN A 82 1.77 6.80 -5.08
CA ASN A 82 1.18 7.21 -6.35
C ASN A 82 0.20 8.38 -6.20
N GLU A 83 -1.00 8.17 -5.64
CA GLU A 83 -2.06 9.18 -5.65
C GLU A 83 -1.64 10.51 -4.99
N PRO A 84 -1.02 10.54 -3.79
CA PRO A 84 -0.55 11.80 -3.21
C PRO A 84 0.51 12.49 -4.06
N VAL A 85 1.42 11.72 -4.68
CA VAL A 85 2.51 12.25 -5.51
C VAL A 85 1.95 12.91 -6.77
N GLN A 86 1.02 12.23 -7.45
CA GLN A 86 0.36 12.72 -8.66
C GLN A 86 -0.47 13.98 -8.38
N LEU A 87 -1.21 14.00 -7.27
CA LEU A 87 -2.04 15.14 -6.90
C LEU A 87 -1.21 16.35 -6.47
N ALA A 88 -0.14 16.14 -5.72
CA ALA A 88 0.80 17.21 -5.36
C ALA A 88 1.48 17.80 -6.62
N ALA A 89 1.84 16.95 -7.59
CA ALA A 89 2.41 17.40 -8.87
C ALA A 89 1.43 18.24 -9.71
N GLN A 90 0.11 18.05 -9.52
CA GLN A 90 -0.93 18.88 -10.12
C GLN A 90 -1.20 20.18 -9.34
N GLY A 91 -0.46 20.42 -8.25
CA GLY A 91 -0.56 21.65 -7.46
C GLY A 91 -1.65 21.65 -6.39
N PHE A 92 -2.19 20.47 -6.03
CA PHE A 92 -3.14 20.38 -4.92
C PHE A 92 -2.44 20.39 -3.57
N ASP A 93 -2.99 21.15 -2.62
CA ASP A 93 -2.65 21.05 -1.21
C ASP A 93 -3.43 19.90 -0.57
N LEU A 94 -2.70 18.96 0.03
CA LEU A 94 -3.25 17.68 0.50
C LEU A 94 -3.04 17.49 2.01
N THR A 95 -4.06 16.96 2.66
CA THR A 95 -3.89 16.23 3.93
C THR A 95 -3.75 14.75 3.59
N VAL A 96 -2.65 14.13 4.03
CA VAL A 96 -2.36 12.71 3.74
C VAL A 96 -2.28 11.93 5.05
N PHE A 97 -3.19 10.98 5.23
CA PHE A 97 -3.12 10.01 6.33
C PHE A 97 -2.50 8.71 5.83
N ARG A 98 -1.25 8.47 6.21
CA ARG A 98 -0.57 7.20 5.92
C ARG A 98 -1.11 6.15 6.88
N VAL A 99 -1.69 5.07 6.38
CA VAL A 99 -2.26 4.02 7.24
C VAL A 99 -1.19 3.44 8.19
N ALA A 100 0.04 3.30 7.69
CA ALA A 100 1.18 2.81 8.45
C ALA A 100 1.57 3.66 9.68
N ASP A 101 1.14 4.93 9.76
CA ASP A 101 1.40 5.79 10.92
C ASP A 101 0.44 5.48 12.10
N TYR A 102 -0.67 4.77 11.83
CA TYR A 102 -1.71 4.45 12.81
C TYR A 102 -1.77 2.96 13.14
N VAL A 103 -1.42 2.10 12.18
CA VAL A 103 -1.48 0.65 12.35
C VAL A 103 -0.44 -0.05 11.48
N SER A 104 0.31 -0.98 12.09
CA SER A 104 1.19 -1.87 11.36
C SER A 104 0.38 -3.03 10.78
N LEU A 105 0.40 -3.22 9.46
CA LEU A 105 -0.36 -4.24 8.74
C LEU A 105 0.54 -5.02 7.79
N ALA A 106 0.30 -6.33 7.68
CA ALA A 106 0.96 -7.17 6.68
C ALA A 106 0.80 -6.56 5.28
N SER A 107 1.90 -6.43 4.56
CA SER A 107 1.99 -5.62 3.35
C SER A 107 2.38 -6.46 2.12
N ASN A 108 2.53 -5.82 0.97
CA ASN A 108 2.84 -6.46 -0.30
C ASN A 108 4.12 -7.32 -0.19
N GLY A 109 3.98 -8.59 -0.57
CA GLY A 109 5.00 -9.63 -0.46
C GLY A 109 5.07 -10.51 -1.68
N LEU A 110 6.09 -11.38 -1.71
CA LEU A 110 6.14 -12.45 -2.68
C LEU A 110 5.25 -13.59 -2.17
N VAL A 111 4.32 -14.05 -3.00
CA VAL A 111 3.40 -15.13 -2.66
C VAL A 111 3.61 -16.27 -3.65
N THR A 112 3.58 -17.49 -3.14
CA THR A 112 3.55 -18.73 -3.93
C THR A 112 2.63 -19.74 -3.23
N ASN A 113 2.38 -20.89 -3.85
CA ASN A 113 1.55 -21.95 -3.25
C ASN A 113 2.41 -22.97 -2.46
N GLU A 114 1.76 -23.67 -1.52
CA GLU A 114 2.38 -24.71 -0.68
C GLU A 114 3.02 -25.82 -1.51
N GLN A 115 2.40 -26.20 -2.64
CA GLN A 115 2.94 -27.21 -3.55
C GLN A 115 4.32 -26.81 -4.09
N THR A 116 4.49 -25.55 -4.51
CA THR A 116 5.77 -25.04 -5.02
C THR A 116 6.82 -25.00 -3.92
N ILE A 117 6.43 -24.65 -2.69
CA ILE A 117 7.32 -24.67 -1.52
C ILE A 117 7.79 -26.09 -1.22
N ALA A 118 6.88 -27.06 -1.22
CA ALA A 118 7.19 -28.45 -0.90
C ALA A 118 7.99 -29.15 -2.00
N GLU A 119 7.60 -28.97 -3.27
CA GLU A 119 8.20 -29.67 -4.40
C GLU A 119 9.49 -29.01 -4.89
N ASN A 120 9.59 -27.67 -4.80
CA ASN A 120 10.69 -26.90 -5.36
C ASN A 120 11.21 -25.80 -4.39
N PRO A 121 11.62 -26.13 -3.15
CA PRO A 121 12.08 -25.13 -2.17
C PRO A 121 13.30 -24.33 -2.65
N ASP A 122 14.16 -24.94 -3.48
CA ASP A 122 15.30 -24.25 -4.08
C ASP A 122 14.90 -23.18 -5.10
N LEU A 123 13.78 -23.38 -5.81
CA LEU A 123 13.22 -22.34 -6.68
C LEU A 123 12.77 -21.14 -5.85
N VAL A 124 12.04 -21.40 -4.76
CA VAL A 124 11.57 -20.35 -3.84
C VAL A 124 12.74 -19.56 -3.29
N ARG A 125 13.78 -20.23 -2.77
CA ARG A 125 14.98 -19.57 -2.23
C ARG A 125 15.71 -18.72 -3.26
N ARG A 126 15.87 -19.23 -4.49
CA ARG A 126 16.51 -18.45 -5.58
C ARG A 126 15.66 -17.24 -5.98
N MET A 127 14.33 -17.38 -6.01
CA MET A 127 13.42 -16.27 -6.33
C MET A 127 13.48 -15.19 -5.24
N VAL A 128 13.38 -15.57 -3.97
CA VAL A 128 13.52 -14.63 -2.83
C VAL A 128 14.85 -13.89 -2.91
N LYS A 129 15.96 -14.62 -3.10
CA LYS A 129 17.29 -14.01 -3.24
C LYS A 129 17.39 -13.06 -4.44
N ALA A 130 16.79 -13.41 -5.58
CA ALA A 130 16.80 -12.56 -6.78
C ALA A 130 15.99 -11.27 -6.56
N VAL A 131 14.80 -11.37 -5.97
CA VAL A 131 13.95 -10.21 -5.63
C VAL A 131 14.66 -9.29 -4.65
N LEU A 132 15.24 -9.82 -3.57
CA LEU A 132 15.96 -9.01 -2.58
C LEU A 132 17.20 -8.35 -3.17
N ARG A 133 17.92 -9.02 -4.08
CA ARG A 133 19.04 -8.41 -4.81
C ARG A 133 18.57 -7.25 -5.70
N GLY A 134 17.47 -7.42 -6.43
CA GLY A 134 16.87 -6.36 -7.24
C GLY A 134 16.43 -5.18 -6.37
N LEU A 135 15.75 -5.45 -5.26
CA LEU A 135 15.32 -4.43 -4.31
C LEU A 135 16.50 -3.64 -3.73
N ASN A 136 17.55 -4.35 -3.28
CA ASN A 136 18.77 -3.71 -2.78
C ASN A 136 19.45 -2.86 -3.87
N TYR A 137 19.48 -3.35 -5.11
CA TYR A 137 20.02 -2.61 -6.24
C TYR A 137 19.25 -1.31 -6.46
N THR A 138 17.92 -1.37 -6.55
CA THR A 138 17.07 -0.18 -6.69
C THR A 138 17.24 0.80 -5.54
N LEU A 139 17.36 0.31 -4.30
CA LEU A 139 17.60 1.14 -3.13
C LEU A 139 18.96 1.86 -3.14
N THR A 140 19.95 1.29 -3.83
CA THR A 140 21.33 1.81 -3.92
C THR A 140 21.54 2.68 -5.16
N TYR A 141 20.94 2.31 -6.28
CA TYR A 141 21.09 2.93 -7.60
C TYR A 141 19.71 3.27 -8.20
N PRO A 142 18.94 4.17 -7.58
CA PRO A 142 17.56 4.43 -7.98
C PRO A 142 17.44 4.99 -9.40
N ASP A 143 18.36 5.87 -9.82
CA ASP A 143 18.30 6.46 -11.16
C ASP A 143 18.54 5.44 -12.26
N GLU A 144 19.53 4.56 -12.07
CA GLU A 144 19.80 3.48 -13.01
C GLU A 144 18.67 2.45 -13.02
N ALA A 145 18.12 2.11 -11.85
CA ALA A 145 16.96 1.22 -11.77
C ALA A 145 15.73 1.80 -12.48
N TYR A 146 15.52 3.12 -12.40
CA TYR A 146 14.48 3.81 -13.14
C TYR A 146 14.70 3.70 -14.66
N GLU A 147 15.92 3.95 -15.16
CA GLU A 147 16.23 3.78 -16.57
C GLU A 147 16.03 2.34 -17.04
N ILE A 148 16.50 1.34 -16.28
CA ILE A 148 16.26 -0.09 -16.59
C ILE A 148 14.76 -0.38 -16.69
N SER A 149 13.94 0.20 -15.81
CA SER A 149 12.50 -0.07 -15.79
C SER A 149 11.75 0.43 -17.04
N LYS A 150 12.29 1.44 -17.75
CA LYS A 150 11.69 1.97 -19.00
C LYS A 150 11.61 0.90 -20.09
N ASP A 151 12.50 -0.09 -20.09
CA ASP A 151 12.49 -1.19 -21.07
C ASP A 151 11.35 -2.21 -20.82
N TYR A 152 10.75 -2.20 -19.62
CA TYR A 152 9.76 -3.19 -19.20
C TYR A 152 8.38 -2.58 -18.88
N VAL A 153 8.31 -1.28 -18.60
CA VAL A 153 7.07 -0.56 -18.30
C VAL A 153 6.71 0.33 -19.49
N GLU A 154 5.86 -0.21 -20.38
CA GLU A 154 5.53 0.41 -21.68
C GLU A 154 5.11 1.89 -21.60
N THR A 155 4.38 2.25 -20.54
CA THR A 155 3.84 3.61 -20.37
C THR A 155 4.80 4.57 -19.67
N LEU A 156 5.90 4.07 -19.08
CA LEU A 156 6.79 4.88 -18.24
C LEU A 156 7.53 5.95 -19.06
N ALA A 157 7.96 5.60 -20.27
CA ALA A 157 8.68 6.53 -21.15
C ALA A 157 7.85 7.73 -21.63
N GLN A 158 6.52 7.64 -21.55
CA GLN A 158 5.59 8.70 -21.96
C GLN A 158 5.06 9.52 -20.77
N ALA A 159 5.30 9.05 -19.55
CA ALA A 159 4.86 9.71 -18.33
C ALA A 159 5.79 10.89 -17.95
N ASP A 160 5.32 11.74 -17.04
CA ASP A 160 6.17 12.79 -16.47
C ASP A 160 7.30 12.17 -15.64
N GLU A 161 8.53 12.27 -16.14
CA GLU A 161 9.68 11.64 -15.51
C GLU A 161 9.93 12.14 -14.07
N GLY A 162 9.71 13.41 -13.80
CA GLY A 162 9.89 13.98 -12.46
C GLY A 162 8.93 13.35 -11.46
N VAL A 163 7.65 13.26 -11.85
CA VAL A 163 6.61 12.61 -11.03
C VAL A 163 6.91 11.13 -10.83
N GLN A 164 7.30 10.40 -11.87
CA GLN A 164 7.54 8.97 -11.76
C GLN A 164 8.82 8.64 -10.96
N ARG A 165 9.86 9.48 -11.02
CA ARG A 165 11.00 9.38 -10.11
C ARG A 165 10.60 9.60 -8.66
N GLU A 166 9.68 10.53 -8.40
CA GLU A 166 9.14 10.76 -7.05
C GLU A 166 8.26 9.60 -6.56
N VAL A 167 7.50 8.96 -7.45
CA VAL A 167 6.79 7.70 -7.17
C VAL A 167 7.77 6.62 -6.75
N LEU A 168 8.87 6.44 -7.50
CA LEU A 168 9.92 5.48 -7.15
C LEU A 168 10.54 5.80 -5.80
N ARG A 169 10.93 7.06 -5.57
CA ARG A 169 11.52 7.53 -4.30
C ARG A 169 10.61 7.23 -3.12
N THR A 170 9.32 7.55 -3.23
CA THR A 170 8.32 7.29 -2.19
C THR A 170 8.09 5.79 -1.97
N SER A 171 8.18 4.98 -3.04
CA SER A 171 8.09 3.53 -2.94
C SER A 171 9.26 2.95 -2.16
N MET A 172 10.48 3.45 -2.41
CA MET A 172 11.70 3.01 -1.74
C MET A 172 11.63 3.21 -0.23
N ASP A 173 11.04 4.31 0.25
CA ASP A 173 10.88 4.57 1.68
C ASP A 173 10.07 3.45 2.36
N ALA A 174 9.07 2.89 1.67
CA ALA A 174 8.26 1.78 2.18
C ALA A 174 8.92 0.40 2.02
N TRP A 175 10.03 0.28 1.29
CA TRP A 175 10.75 -0.98 1.07
C TRP A 175 11.93 -1.17 2.03
N ARG A 176 12.48 -0.09 2.56
CA ARG A 176 13.68 -0.12 3.41
C ARG A 176 13.42 -0.91 4.70
N ALA A 177 14.28 -1.88 4.97
CA ALA A 177 14.40 -2.59 6.24
C ALA A 177 15.81 -3.14 6.38
N ASP A 178 16.15 -3.48 7.62
CA ASP A 178 17.36 -4.22 7.96
C ASP A 178 16.98 -5.47 8.80
N PRO A 179 17.15 -6.69 8.26
CA PRO A 179 17.46 -7.01 6.86
C PRO A 179 16.27 -6.75 5.91
N LEU A 180 16.55 -6.60 4.62
CA LEU A 180 15.49 -6.49 3.60
C LEU A 180 14.62 -7.75 3.54
N GLY A 181 13.32 -7.55 3.32
CA GLY A 181 12.37 -8.64 3.21
C GLY A 181 11.93 -9.26 4.53
N ARG A 182 12.42 -8.74 5.67
CA ARG A 182 11.96 -9.16 6.99
C ARG A 182 10.44 -9.15 7.08
N ILE A 183 9.92 -10.07 7.87
CA ILE A 183 8.51 -10.20 8.18
C ILE A 183 8.30 -9.69 9.60
N ASP A 184 7.27 -8.86 9.80
CA ASP A 184 6.85 -8.39 11.11
C ASP A 184 5.62 -9.19 11.58
N PRO A 185 5.77 -10.13 12.54
CA PRO A 185 4.65 -10.94 13.02
C PRO A 185 3.49 -10.09 13.58
N ALA A 186 3.79 -8.97 14.24
CA ALA A 186 2.76 -8.09 14.79
C ALA A 186 1.88 -7.49 13.69
N ALA A 187 2.46 -7.22 12.51
CA ALA A 187 1.72 -6.73 11.35
C ALA A 187 0.71 -7.77 10.82
N TRP A 188 1.03 -9.06 10.92
CA TRP A 188 0.12 -10.16 10.56
C TRP A 188 -0.99 -10.37 11.59
N GLU A 189 -0.66 -10.27 12.89
CA GLU A 189 -1.64 -10.31 13.98
C GLU A 189 -2.66 -9.18 13.84
N ASN A 190 -2.19 -7.96 13.62
CA ASN A 190 -3.05 -6.79 13.38
C ASN A 190 -3.90 -6.95 12.11
N MET A 191 -3.31 -7.44 11.02
CA MET A 191 -4.05 -7.69 9.77
C MET A 191 -5.18 -8.70 9.99
N GLN A 192 -4.91 -9.80 10.70
CA GLN A 192 -5.93 -10.78 11.03
C GLN A 192 -7.06 -10.15 11.85
N GLN A 193 -6.74 -9.34 12.86
CA GLN A 193 -7.76 -8.68 13.67
C GLN A 193 -8.64 -7.75 12.81
N VAL A 194 -8.03 -6.94 11.95
CA VAL A 194 -8.76 -6.08 11.01
C VAL A 194 -9.69 -6.90 10.11
N LEU A 195 -9.21 -8.02 9.55
CA LEU A 195 -10.01 -8.87 8.67
C LEU A 195 -11.15 -9.59 9.42
N LEU A 196 -10.96 -9.95 10.69
CA LEU A 196 -12.01 -10.49 11.55
C LEU A 196 -13.08 -9.43 11.85
N ASP A 197 -12.67 -8.21 12.21
CA ASP A 197 -13.59 -7.10 12.51
C ASP A 197 -14.37 -6.66 11.25
N MET A 198 -13.77 -6.84 10.07
CA MET A 198 -14.44 -6.67 8.78
C MET A 198 -15.38 -7.82 8.42
N GLY A 199 -15.33 -8.95 9.13
CA GLY A 199 -16.06 -10.18 8.78
C GLY A 199 -15.53 -10.89 7.53
N MET A 200 -14.33 -10.53 7.05
CA MET A 200 -13.65 -11.19 5.92
C MET A 200 -12.99 -12.51 6.35
N LEU A 201 -12.66 -12.64 7.64
CA LEU A 201 -12.34 -13.90 8.29
C LEU A 201 -13.47 -14.27 9.25
N SER A 202 -13.86 -15.54 9.27
CA SER A 202 -14.89 -16.06 10.19
C SER A 202 -14.32 -16.50 11.54
N ALA A 203 -13.03 -16.83 11.59
CA ALA A 203 -12.30 -17.22 12.78
C ALA A 203 -10.80 -16.92 12.61
N PRO A 204 -10.05 -16.76 13.72
CA PRO A 204 -8.59 -16.63 13.66
C PRO A 204 -7.93 -17.81 12.92
N LEU A 205 -6.88 -17.52 12.17
CA LEU A 205 -6.04 -18.49 11.49
C LEU A 205 -4.76 -18.75 12.30
N ASP A 206 -4.10 -19.86 11.99
CA ASP A 206 -2.73 -20.11 12.41
C ASP A 206 -1.78 -19.27 11.54
N LEU A 207 -1.33 -18.13 12.06
CA LEU A 207 -0.47 -17.20 11.33
C LEU A 207 0.89 -17.79 10.97
N SER A 208 1.34 -18.85 11.63
CA SER A 208 2.58 -19.56 11.24
C SER A 208 2.46 -20.24 9.88
N GLN A 209 1.24 -20.43 9.37
CA GLN A 209 0.97 -20.95 8.02
C GLN A 209 0.74 -19.83 7.00
N ALA A 210 0.62 -18.57 7.44
CA ALA A 210 0.34 -17.44 6.58
C ALA A 210 1.61 -16.85 5.93
N TYR A 211 2.78 -17.10 6.52
CA TYR A 211 4.07 -16.68 5.99
C TYR A 211 5.19 -17.65 6.37
N ASP A 212 6.28 -17.64 5.60
CA ASP A 212 7.47 -18.43 5.86
C ASP A 212 8.72 -17.57 5.64
N ASP A 213 9.44 -17.27 6.72
CA ASP A 213 10.66 -16.47 6.71
C ASP A 213 11.94 -17.32 6.55
N SER A 214 11.84 -18.66 6.52
CA SER A 214 12.99 -19.57 6.40
C SER A 214 13.70 -19.48 5.04
N PHE A 215 13.06 -18.84 4.06
CA PHE A 215 13.64 -18.57 2.73
C PHE A 215 14.38 -17.23 2.64
N LEU A 216 14.35 -16.41 3.69
CA LEU A 216 15.15 -15.18 3.78
C LEU A 216 16.64 -15.53 4.01
N PRO A 217 17.56 -14.68 3.52
CA PRO A 217 19.01 -14.91 3.64
C PRO A 217 19.57 -14.68 5.05
#